data_AF-A0AAV4NV89-F1
#
_entry.id   AF-A0AAV4NV89-F1
#
_cell.length_a   1.000
_cell.length_b   1.000
_cell.length_c   1.000
_cell.angle_alpha   90.00
_cell.angle_beta   90.00
_cell.angle_gamma   90.00
#
_symmetry.space_group_name_H-M   'P 1'
#
loop_
_entity.id
_entity.type
_entity.pdbx_description
1 polymer ?
#
loop_
_entity_poly.entity_id
_entity_poly.type
_entity_poly.pdbx_seq_one_letter_code
_entity_poly.pdbx_strand_id
1 'polypeptide(L)'
;MADEDKILSNPCLLSSIRSFNGENADEFFTVLENSVLLGNWSEIQLAAITTLKLEGRARRFFEASLKGKNLGYQPLKARLVAQFSKPVNFASNFTQFDCPLKE
;
A
#
# COMPACT_ATOMS: atom_id res chain seq x y z
N MET A 1 -21.17 10.01 19.50
CA MET A 1 -19.86 10.63 19.83
C MET A 1 -18.84 9.85 19.03
N ALA A 2 -18.07 10.53 18.21
CA ALA A 2 -17.22 9.94 17.18
C ALA A 2 -15.96 9.36 17.84
N ASP A 3 -15.82 8.04 17.85
CA ASP A 3 -14.56 7.34 18.10
C ASP A 3 -13.62 7.54 16.89
N GLU A 4 -13.23 8.78 16.61
CA GLU A 4 -12.38 9.16 15.47
C GLU A 4 -10.91 9.40 15.84
N ASP A 5 -10.54 9.16 17.10
CA ASP A 5 -9.19 9.42 17.59
C ASP A 5 -8.58 8.16 18.20
N LYS A 6 -8.38 7.12 17.37
CA LYS A 6 -7.35 6.12 17.67
C LYS A 6 -5.99 6.77 17.41
N ILE A 7 -5.64 7.71 18.30
CA ILE A 7 -4.41 8.50 18.32
C ILE A 7 -3.26 7.56 17.99
N LEU A 8 -2.64 7.83 16.85
CA LEU A 8 -1.41 7.16 16.46
C LEU A 8 -0.42 7.40 17.59
N SER A 9 0.07 6.36 18.28
CA SER A 9 0.88 6.54 19.50
C SER A 9 2.14 7.38 19.26
N ASN A 10 2.56 7.59 18.01
CA ASN A 10 3.71 8.40 17.63
C ASN A 10 3.56 8.95 16.20
N PRO A 11 2.79 10.04 15.96
CA PRO A 11 2.58 10.57 14.61
C PRO A 11 3.86 11.14 13.99
N CYS A 12 4.84 11.53 14.80
CA CYS A 12 6.14 12.03 14.33
C CYS A 12 6.90 11.03 13.45
N LEU A 13 6.73 9.72 13.71
CA LEU A 13 7.36 8.67 12.88
C LEU A 13 6.80 8.67 11.46
N LEU A 14 5.55 9.11 11.26
CA LEU A 14 4.99 9.29 9.92
C LEU A 14 5.81 10.30 9.13
N SER A 15 6.32 11.36 9.76
CA SER A 15 7.17 12.33 9.06
C SER A 15 8.51 11.72 8.62
N SER A 16 8.99 10.68 9.31
CA SER A 16 10.24 9.99 8.97
C SER A 16 10.05 8.94 7.86
N ILE A 17 8.85 8.40 7.70
CA ILE A 17 8.54 7.44 6.64
C ILE A 17 8.39 8.20 5.31
N ARG A 18 9.24 7.87 4.33
CA ARG A 18 9.12 8.43 2.98
C ARG A 18 7.87 7.91 2.28
N SER A 19 7.34 8.69 1.36
CA SER A 19 6.22 8.26 0.54
C SER A 19 6.63 7.14 -0.42
N PHE A 20 5.75 6.16 -0.60
CA PHE A 20 5.98 5.02 -1.49
C PHE A 20 5.33 5.28 -2.85
N ASN A 21 6.14 5.47 -3.89
CA ASN A 21 5.65 5.70 -5.26
C ASN A 21 5.54 4.42 -6.12
N GLY A 22 6.04 3.28 -5.61
CA GLY A 22 6.21 2.04 -6.35
C GLY A 22 7.66 1.59 -6.55
N GLU A 23 8.65 2.38 -6.15
CA GLU A 23 10.07 2.03 -6.19
C GLU A 23 10.58 1.65 -4.79
N ASN A 24 11.52 0.70 -4.72
CA ASN A 24 12.12 0.22 -3.47
C ASN A 24 11.08 -0.20 -2.40
N ALA A 25 10.09 -0.99 -2.82
CA ALA A 25 9.04 -1.50 -1.92
C ALA A 25 9.62 -2.19 -0.68
N ASP A 26 10.68 -2.97 -0.86
CA ASP A 26 11.36 -3.69 0.22
C ASP A 26 11.93 -2.75 1.30
N GLU A 27 12.61 -1.67 0.89
CA GLU A 27 13.14 -0.66 1.80
C GLU A 27 12.00 0.07 2.52
N PHE A 28 10.94 0.46 1.80
CA PHE A 28 9.79 1.13 2.40
C PHE A 28 9.13 0.28 3.49
N PHE A 29 8.85 -1.00 3.21
CA PHE A 29 8.25 -1.89 4.19
C PHE A 29 9.18 -2.18 5.37
N THR A 30 10.49 -2.29 5.12
CA THR A 30 11.49 -2.44 6.19
C THR A 30 11.48 -1.23 7.13
N VAL A 31 11.46 -0.01 6.58
CA VAL A 31 11.37 1.22 7.38
C VAL A 31 10.04 1.31 8.13
N LEU A 32 8.94 0.91 7.48
CA LEU A 32 7.62 0.89 8.09
C LEU A 32 7.54 -0.09 9.26
N GLU A 33 8.07 -1.31 9.12
CA GLU A 33 8.09 -2.33 10.18
C GLU A 33 8.98 -1.92 11.36
N ASN A 34 10.12 -1.28 11.10
CA ASN A 34 10.91 -0.68 12.17
C ASN A 34 10.17 0.46 12.88
N SER A 35 9.47 1.31 12.13
CA SER A 35 8.66 2.39 12.69
C SER A 35 7.49 1.86 13.52
N VAL A 36 6.97 0.68 13.18
CA VAL A 36 5.90 -0.01 13.91
C VAL A 36 6.36 -0.49 15.27
N LEU A 37 7.56 -1.06 15.36
CA LEU A 37 8.15 -1.48 16.62
C LEU A 37 8.38 -0.28 17.53
N LEU A 38 8.82 0.85 16.96
CA LEU A 38 9.05 2.10 17.69
C LEU A 38 7.74 2.79 18.09
N GLY A 39 6.75 2.77 17.21
CA GLY A 39 5.47 3.45 17.35
C GLY A 39 4.42 2.66 18.13
N ASN A 40 4.65 1.37 18.34
CA ASN A 40 3.72 0.39 18.90
C ASN A 40 2.34 0.40 18.21
N TRP A 41 2.34 0.46 16.88
CA TRP A 41 1.12 0.57 16.08
C TRP A 41 0.41 -0.77 15.89
N SER A 42 -0.93 -0.76 15.92
CA SER A 42 -1.74 -1.94 15.59
C SER A 42 -1.72 -2.25 14.09
N GLU A 43 -2.00 -3.49 13.68
CA GLU A 43 -2.12 -3.87 12.26
C GLU A 43 -3.09 -2.97 11.46
N ILE A 44 -4.22 -2.59 12.07
CA ILE A 44 -5.20 -1.68 11.46
C ILE A 44 -4.57 -0.30 11.21
N GLN A 45 -3.76 0.19 12.15
CA GLN A 45 -3.04 1.46 12.00
C GLN A 45 -1.94 1.33 10.95
N LEU A 46 -1.18 0.22 10.90
CA LEU A 46 -0.21 -0.02 9.82
C LEU A 46 -0.85 0.06 8.45
N ALA A 47 -1.99 -0.62 8.25
CA ALA A 47 -2.67 -0.63 6.97
C ALA A 47 -3.08 0.78 6.57
N ALA A 48 -3.66 1.55 7.49
CA ALA A 48 -4.03 2.95 7.25
C ALA A 48 -2.81 3.83 6.92
N ILE A 49 -1.71 3.70 7.65
CA ILE A 49 -0.46 4.45 7.44
C ILE A 49 0.15 4.10 6.10
N THR A 50 0.18 2.81 5.76
CA THR A 50 0.69 2.32 4.48
C THR A 50 -0.07 3.00 3.36
N THR A 51 -1.41 2.95 3.39
CA THR A 51 -2.28 3.60 2.41
C THR A 51 -2.08 5.12 2.36
N LEU A 52 -1.91 5.78 3.50
CA LEU A 52 -1.68 7.22 3.59
C LEU A 52 -0.33 7.63 2.98
N LYS A 53 0.68 6.75 3.07
CA LYS A 53 2.01 6.95 2.51
C LYS A 53 2.14 6.52 1.05
N LEU A 54 1.11 5.92 0.44
CA LEU A 54 1.13 5.62 -0.98
C LEU A 54 1.01 6.91 -1.79
N GLU A 55 1.89 7.08 -2.77
CA GLU A 55 1.84 8.16 -3.74
C GLU A 55 1.98 7.64 -5.17
N GLY A 56 1.63 8.48 -6.14
CA GLY A 56 1.80 8.19 -7.56
C GLY A 56 1.18 6.86 -8.02
N ARG A 57 2.03 5.96 -8.53
CA ARG A 57 1.61 4.66 -9.11
C ARG A 57 1.11 3.69 -8.03
N ALA A 58 1.73 3.67 -6.86
CA ALA A 58 1.30 2.83 -5.74
C ALA A 58 -0.09 3.21 -5.22
N ARG A 59 -0.36 4.51 -5.10
CA ARG A 59 -1.68 5.01 -4.71
C ARG A 59 -2.75 4.62 -5.72
N ARG A 60 -2.50 4.84 -7.01
CA ARG A 60 -3.42 4.46 -8.08
C ARG A 60 -3.73 2.96 -8.08
N PHE A 61 -2.72 2.12 -7.86
CA PHE A 61 -2.92 0.67 -7.75
C PHE A 61 -3.78 0.30 -6.54
N PHE A 62 -3.51 0.89 -5.38
CA PHE A 62 -4.32 0.67 -4.19
C PHE A 62 -5.78 1.09 -4.42
N GLU A 63 -6.00 2.27 -5.00
CA GLU A 63 -7.35 2.76 -5.27
C GLU A 63 -8.11 1.92 -6.31
N ALA A 64 -7.42 1.36 -7.30
CA ALA A 64 -8.03 0.54 -8.34
C ALA A 64 -8.26 -0.93 -7.94
N SER A 65 -7.38 -1.51 -7.11
CA SER A 65 -7.38 -2.97 -6.83
C SER A 65 -7.67 -3.35 -5.38
N LEU A 66 -7.39 -2.46 -4.42
CA LEU A 66 -7.40 -2.78 -2.99
C LEU A 66 -8.45 -1.96 -2.21
N LYS A 67 -8.81 -0.76 -2.67
CA LYS A 67 -9.82 0.09 -2.05
C LYS A 67 -11.18 -0.62 -2.02
N GLY A 68 -11.75 -0.71 -0.83
CA GLY A 68 -13.02 -1.42 -0.57
C GLY A 68 -12.87 -2.90 -0.21
N LYS A 69 -11.68 -3.50 -0.38
CA LYS A 69 -11.38 -4.80 0.21
C LYS A 69 -10.84 -4.54 1.61
N ASN A 70 -11.57 -4.92 2.64
CA ASN A 70 -11.18 -4.79 4.05
C ASN A 70 -10.00 -5.73 4.35
N LEU A 71 -8.83 -5.41 3.80
CA LEU A 71 -7.62 -6.20 3.80
C LEU A 71 -6.75 -5.76 4.97
N GLY A 72 -6.30 -6.73 5.77
CA GLY A 72 -5.30 -6.49 6.80
C GLY A 72 -3.94 -6.05 6.22
N TYR A 73 -3.00 -5.73 7.10
CA TYR A 73 -1.67 -5.27 6.69
C TYR A 73 -0.90 -6.32 5.88
N GLN A 74 -0.90 -7.58 6.33
CA GLN A 74 -0.20 -8.69 5.67
C GLN A 74 -0.58 -8.87 4.18
N PRO A 75 -1.87 -9.03 3.82
CA PRO A 75 -2.26 -9.16 2.41
C PRO A 75 -2.02 -7.89 1.60
N LEU A 76 -2.12 -6.70 2.23
CA LEU A 76 -1.83 -5.42 1.59
C LEU A 76 -0.35 -5.29 1.21
N LYS A 77 0.56 -5.58 2.15
CA LYS A 77 2.01 -5.65 1.93
C LYS A 77 2.34 -6.62 0.81
N ALA A 78 1.83 -7.85 0.88
CA ALA A 78 2.10 -8.87 -0.12
C ALA A 78 1.68 -8.44 -1.54
N ARG A 79 0.52 -7.77 -1.68
CA ARG A 79 0.04 -7.27 -2.98
C ARG A 79 0.88 -6.12 -3.51
N LEU A 80 1.26 -5.17 -2.67
CA LEU A 80 2.13 -4.05 -3.06
C LEU A 80 3.53 -4.55 -3.44
N VAL A 81 4.14 -5.40 -2.61
CA VAL A 81 5.44 -6.02 -2.93
C VAL A 81 5.31 -6.82 -4.22
N ALA A 82 4.32 -7.69 -4.40
CA ALA A 82 4.18 -8.45 -5.65
C ALA A 82 4.03 -7.56 -6.90
N GLN A 83 3.35 -6.42 -6.75
CA GLN A 83 3.12 -5.46 -7.82
C GLN A 83 4.37 -4.66 -8.19
N PHE A 84 5.20 -4.31 -7.19
CA PHE A 84 6.34 -3.39 -7.33
C PHE A 84 7.72 -4.07 -7.25
N SER A 85 7.79 -5.33 -6.81
CA SER A 85 9.00 -6.15 -6.76
C SER A 85 9.37 -6.75 -8.12
N LYS A 86 8.41 -6.86 -9.05
CA LYS A 86 8.69 -7.35 -10.41
C LYS A 86 9.05 -6.18 -11.34
N PRO A 87 10.26 -6.19 -11.96
CA PRO A 87 10.48 -5.36 -13.13
C PRO A 87 9.54 -5.86 -14.24
N VAL A 88 8.64 -4.98 -14.67
CA VAL A 88 7.88 -5.10 -15.91
C VAL A 88 6.98 -6.34 -16.02
N ASN A 89 5.75 -6.28 -15.48
CA ASN A 89 4.65 -6.94 -16.19
C ASN A 89 3.26 -6.29 -15.98
N PHE A 90 3.21 -4.97 -15.75
CA PHE A 90 1.92 -4.26 -15.72
C PHE A 90 1.23 -4.23 -17.11
N ALA A 91 2.00 -4.41 -18.19
CA ALA A 91 1.48 -4.48 -19.55
C ALA A 91 0.70 -5.77 -19.85
N SER A 92 0.87 -6.86 -19.08
CA SER A 92 0.15 -8.12 -19.36
C SER A 92 -1.29 -8.17 -18.82
N ASN A 93 -1.70 -7.25 -17.94
CA ASN A 93 -3.06 -7.23 -17.39
C ASN A 93 -4.02 -6.29 -18.15
N PHE A 94 -3.55 -5.56 -19.17
CA PHE A 94 -4.40 -4.67 -19.97
C PHE A 94 -4.78 -5.23 -21.36
N THR A 95 -4.21 -6.36 -21.78
CA THR A 95 -4.51 -6.95 -23.11
C THR A 95 -5.75 -7.84 -23.14
N GLN A 96 -6.55 -7.94 -22.06
CA GLN A 96 -7.76 -8.78 -22.08
C GLN A 96 -9.04 -8.08 -22.56
N PHE A 97 -8.93 -6.89 -23.17
CA PHE A 97 -9.97 -6.38 -24.06
C PHE A 97 -9.58 -6.64 -25.53
N ASP A 98 -9.15 -7.87 -25.83
CA ASP A 98 -9.31 -8.36 -27.20
C ASP A 98 -10.82 -8.59 -27.37
N CYS A 99 -11.46 -7.66 -28.06
CA CYS A 99 -12.84 -7.80 -28.50
C CYS A 99 -12.77 -8.61 -29.81
N PRO A 100 -13.17 -9.90 -29.83
CA PRO A 100 -13.27 -10.62 -31.09
C PRO A 100 -14.54 -10.14 -31.79
N LEU A 101 -14.44 -9.16 -32.69
CA LEU A 101 -15.47 -8.97 -33.71
C LEU A 101 -14.98 -9.57 -35.02
N LYS A 102 -15.28 -10.85 -35.12
CA LYS A 102 -15.47 -11.61 -36.36
C LYS A 102 -16.71 -11.03 -37.06
N GLU A 103 -16.55 -10.62 -38.32
CA GLU A 103 -17.43 -10.88 -39.49
C GLU A 103 -17.02 -10.01 -40.68
#